data_AF-A0A958AL59-F1
#
_entry.id   AF-A0A958AL59-F1
#
_cell.length_a   1.000
_cell.length_b   1.000
_cell.length_c   1.000
_cell.angle_alpha   90.00
_cell.angle_beta   90.00
_cell.angle_gamma   90.00
#
_symmetry.space_group_name_H-M   'P 1'
#
loop_
_entity.id
_entity.type
_entity.pdbx_description
1 polymer ?
#
loop_
_entity_poly.entity_id
_entity_poly.type
_entity_poly.pdbx_seq_one_letter_code
_entity_poly.pdbx_strand_id
1 'polypeptide(L)'
;MSDQNLFQAQFGKPSGRAATKVVPYMDEWVQTYIRNAPFAVLSTSNGEGHCDASPKGGKPGFVKVLDETHLLIPDVAGNRLFQSYDNVSRNP
;
A
#
# COMPACT_ATOMS: atom_id res chain seq x y z
N MET A 1 18.22 8.73 -9.10
CA MET A 1 19.15 9.20 -8.05
C MET A 1 18.91 8.33 -6.83
N SER A 2 19.90 7.59 -6.34
CA SER A 2 19.69 6.90 -5.05
C SER A 2 19.82 7.95 -3.96
N ASP A 3 18.69 8.52 -3.54
CA ASP A 3 18.63 9.41 -2.38
C ASP A 3 18.96 8.59 -1.13
N GLN A 4 20.24 8.55 -0.78
CA GLN A 4 20.64 8.09 0.54
C GLN A 4 20.05 9.06 1.55
N ASN A 5 19.17 8.56 2.43
CA ASN A 5 18.71 9.37 3.54
C ASN A 5 19.88 9.63 4.52
N LEU A 6 19.77 10.71 5.29
CA LEU A 6 20.78 11.16 6.26
C LEU A 6 21.31 10.01 7.13
N PHE A 7 20.43 9.12 7.57
CA PHE A 7 20.76 8.02 8.46
C PHE A 7 21.56 6.91 7.76
N GLN A 8 21.33 6.66 6.47
CA GLN A 8 22.16 5.71 5.72
C GLN A 8 23.59 6.22 5.51
N ALA A 9 23.78 7.54 5.43
CA ALA A 9 25.12 8.14 5.38
C ALA A 9 25.84 7.97 6.73
N GLN A 10 25.11 8.11 7.85
CA GLN A 10 25.67 8.00 9.20
C GLN A 10 25.88 6.56 9.66
N PHE A 11 24.97 5.64 9.31
CA PHE A 11 24.90 4.28 9.87
C PHE A 11 25.09 3.17 8.84
N GLY A 12 25.28 3.50 7.56
CA GLY A 12 25.48 2.55 6.48
C GLY A 12 24.20 2.15 5.74
N LYS A 13 24.40 1.48 4.59
CA LYS A 13 23.28 0.98 3.75
C LYS A 13 22.71 -0.33 4.30
N PRO A 14 21.42 -0.64 4.03
CA PRO A 14 20.86 -1.95 4.31
C PRO A 14 21.70 -3.07 3.68
N SER A 15 21.80 -4.22 4.35
CA SER A 15 22.54 -5.40 3.88
C SER A 15 21.70 -6.68 3.98
N GLY A 16 22.15 -7.75 3.32
CA GLY A 16 21.47 -9.05 3.32
C GLY A 16 20.01 -8.96 2.87
N ARG A 17 19.11 -9.66 3.58
CA ARG A 17 17.66 -9.68 3.26
C ARG A 17 17.01 -8.31 3.25
N ALA A 18 17.48 -7.37 4.08
CA ALA A 18 16.91 -6.02 4.14
C ALA A 18 17.18 -5.23 2.85
N ALA A 19 18.30 -5.48 2.19
CA ALA A 19 18.64 -4.85 0.91
C ALA A 19 17.82 -5.40 -0.26
N THR A 20 17.37 -6.66 -0.19
CA THR A 20 16.73 -7.36 -1.32
C THR A 20 15.22 -7.54 -1.17
N LYS A 21 14.63 -7.24 -0.01
CA LYS A 21 13.18 -7.44 0.25
C LYS A 21 12.26 -6.45 -0.45
N VAL A 22 12.80 -5.34 -0.98
CA VAL A 22 12.01 -4.31 -1.66
C VAL A 22 11.97 -4.67 -3.14
N VAL A 23 10.84 -5.20 -3.58
CA VAL A 23 10.60 -5.69 -4.94
C VAL A 23 9.34 -5.03 -5.51
N PRO A 24 9.23 -4.88 -6.84
CA PRO A 24 8.07 -4.25 -7.49
C PRO A 24 6.88 -5.21 -7.68
N TYR A 25 6.90 -6.38 -7.05
CA TYR A 25 5.88 -7.42 -7.19
C TYR A 25 5.57 -8.07 -5.82
N MET A 26 4.47 -8.81 -5.75
CA MET A 26 4.02 -9.55 -4.59
C MET A 26 4.40 -11.02 -4.73
N ASP A 27 5.26 -11.53 -3.83
CA ASP A 27 5.50 -12.96 -3.69
C ASP A 27 4.20 -13.73 -3.41
N GLU A 28 4.20 -15.03 -3.71
CA GLU A 28 3.05 -15.91 -3.49
C GLU A 28 2.51 -15.87 -2.04
N TRP A 29 3.40 -15.79 -1.05
CA TRP A 29 3.01 -15.71 0.36
C TRP A 29 2.33 -14.37 0.70
N VAL A 30 2.77 -13.26 0.08
CA VAL A 30 2.13 -11.93 0.22
C VAL A 30 0.74 -11.96 -0.41
N GLN A 31 0.62 -12.50 -1.61
CA GLN A 31 -0.67 -12.67 -2.28
C GLN A 31 -1.61 -13.54 -1.44
N THR A 32 -1.10 -14.62 -0.86
CA THR A 32 -1.87 -15.52 0.03
C THR A 32 -2.34 -14.80 1.28
N TYR A 33 -1.48 -13.99 1.90
CA TYR A 33 -1.86 -13.16 3.04
C TYR A 33 -3.01 -12.21 2.68
N ILE A 34 -2.90 -11.48 1.56
CA ILE A 34 -3.93 -10.55 1.09
C ILE A 34 -5.26 -11.29 0.83
N ARG A 35 -5.23 -12.46 0.19
CA ARG A 35 -6.43 -13.29 -0.06
C ARG A 35 -7.15 -13.74 1.20
N ASN A 36 -6.48 -13.76 2.35
CA ASN A 36 -7.06 -14.15 3.64
C ASN A 36 -7.36 -12.95 4.56
N ALA A 37 -6.91 -11.75 4.21
CA ALA A 37 -7.11 -10.56 5.03
C ALA A 37 -8.57 -10.07 4.94
N PRO A 38 -9.26 -9.87 6.09
CA PRO A 38 -10.59 -9.25 6.13
C PRO A 38 -10.52 -7.72 6.29
N PHE A 39 -9.31 -7.16 6.39
CA PHE A 39 -9.08 -5.76 6.70
C PHE A 39 -7.82 -5.23 6.00
N ALA A 40 -7.87 -3.99 5.55
CA ALA A 40 -6.73 -3.24 5.03
C ALA A 40 -6.81 -1.78 5.48
N VAL A 41 -5.67 -1.09 5.48
CA VAL A 41 -5.60 0.36 5.64
C VAL A 41 -5.06 0.93 4.34
N LEU A 42 -5.82 1.83 3.72
CA LEU A 42 -5.43 2.51 2.50
C LEU A 42 -4.94 3.92 2.88
N SER A 43 -3.64 4.16 2.72
CA SER A 43 -3.07 5.50 2.90
C SER A 43 -3.04 6.21 1.55
N THR A 44 -3.54 7.44 1.52
CA THR A 44 -3.58 8.31 0.33
C THR A 44 -3.17 9.71 0.71
N SER A 45 -2.73 10.51 -0.25
CA SER A 45 -2.46 11.94 -0.04
C SER A 45 -3.07 12.78 -1.15
N ASN A 46 -3.52 13.99 -0.82
CA ASN A 46 -3.92 14.96 -1.84
C ASN A 46 -2.69 15.51 -2.61
N GLY A 47 -2.92 16.39 -3.58
CA GLY A 47 -1.85 17.03 -4.37
C GLY A 47 -0.90 17.95 -3.57
N GLU A 48 -1.24 18.30 -2.32
CA GLU A 48 -0.39 19.08 -1.41
C GLU A 48 0.42 18.18 -0.45
N GLY A 49 0.23 16.86 -0.53
CA GLY A 49 0.88 15.89 0.36
C GLY A 49 0.21 15.72 1.72
N HIS A 50 -1.00 16.25 1.93
CA HIS A 50 -1.78 15.95 3.13
C HIS A 50 -2.31 14.50 3.07
N CYS A 51 -1.87 13.68 4.02
CA CYS A 51 -2.18 12.26 4.05
C CYS A 51 -3.38 11.92 4.93
N ASP A 52 -4.17 10.94 4.51
CA ASP A 52 -5.13 10.21 5.33
C ASP A 52 -4.88 8.70 5.25
N ALA A 53 -5.39 7.96 6.25
CA ALA A 53 -5.34 6.51 6.28
C ALA A 53 -6.74 5.97 6.56
N SER A 54 -7.37 5.42 5.53
CA SER A 54 -8.75 4.94 5.58
C SER A 54 -8.81 3.44 5.87
N PRO A 55 -9.48 3.00 6.94
CA PRO A 55 -9.72 1.58 7.19
C PRO A 55 -10.73 1.02 6.18
N LYS A 56 -10.43 -0.15 5.62
CA LYS A 56 -11.27 -0.88 4.67
C LYS A 56 -11.51 -2.28 5.22
N GLY A 57 -12.77 -2.64 5.41
CA GLY A 57 -13.18 -3.94 5.94
C GLY A 57 -14.06 -4.71 4.97
N GLY A 58 -13.96 -6.04 5.00
CA GLY A 58 -14.78 -6.94 4.21
C GLY A 58 -14.66 -8.38 4.69
N LYS A 59 -15.24 -9.32 3.93
CA LYS A 59 -14.94 -10.75 4.13
C LYS A 59 -13.47 -11.02 3.76
N PRO A 60 -12.83 -12.06 4.31
CA PRO A 60 -11.51 -12.49 3.86
C PRO A 60 -11.41 -12.54 2.33
N GLY A 61 -10.39 -11.87 1.78
CA GLY A 61 -10.17 -11.77 0.34
C GLY A 61 -11.10 -10.78 -0.36
N PHE A 62 -11.57 -9.74 0.35
CA PHE A 62 -12.29 -8.62 -0.27
C PHE A 62 -11.38 -7.86 -1.24
N VAL A 63 -10.12 -7.63 -0.87
CA VAL A 63 -9.08 -7.21 -1.82
C VAL A 63 -8.76 -8.39 -2.73
N LYS A 64 -8.89 -8.20 -4.04
CA LYS A 64 -8.58 -9.20 -5.05
C LYS A 64 -7.16 -9.02 -5.54
N VAL A 65 -6.40 -10.10 -5.56
CA VAL A 65 -5.12 -10.19 -6.26
C VAL A 65 -5.43 -10.54 -7.71
N LEU A 66 -5.15 -9.61 -8.64
CA LEU A 66 -5.35 -9.84 -10.08
C LEU A 66 -4.14 -10.54 -10.68
N ASP A 67 -2.93 -10.09 -10.32
CA ASP A 67 -1.65 -10.69 -10.66
C ASP A 67 -0.58 -10.28 -9.61
N GLU A 68 0.70 -10.56 -9.88
CA GLU A 68 1.81 -10.24 -8.98
C GLU A 68 2.05 -8.73 -8.78
N THR A 69 1.50 -7.87 -9.62
CA THR A 69 1.67 -6.41 -9.58
C THR A 69 0.37 -5.62 -9.41
N HIS A 70 -0.79 -6.25 -9.55
CA HIS A 70 -2.08 -5.57 -9.53
C HIS A 70 -3.02 -6.11 -8.44
N LEU A 71 -3.60 -5.18 -7.68
CA LEU A 71 -4.67 -5.41 -6.71
C LEU A 71 -5.93 -4.67 -7.15
N LEU A 72 -7.09 -5.27 -6.85
CA LEU A 72 -8.39 -4.61 -6.91
C LEU A 72 -8.93 -4.48 -5.49
N ILE A 73 -9.11 -3.24 -5.05
CA ILE A 73 -9.67 -2.90 -3.74
C ILE A 73 -11.10 -2.40 -3.98
N PRO A 74 -12.14 -3.18 -3.65
CA PRO A 74 -13.52 -2.75 -3.88
C PRO A 74 -13.89 -1.63 -2.90
N ASP A 75 -14.71 -0.69 -3.36
CA ASP A 75 -15.43 0.21 -2.44
C ASP A 75 -16.65 -0.51 -1.87
N VAL A 76 -16.90 -0.31 -0.58
CA VAL A 76 -18.09 -0.83 0.10
C VAL A 76 -18.90 0.36 0.57
N ALA A 77 -20.22 0.31 0.39
CA ALA A 77 -21.11 1.36 0.84
C ALA A 77 -20.85 1.68 2.32
N GLY A 78 -20.38 2.90 2.58
CA GLY A 78 -19.95 3.36 3.90
C GLY A 78 -20.48 4.74 4.26
N ASN A 79 -19.69 5.51 4.99
CA ASN A 79 -20.04 6.85 5.52
C ASN A 79 -20.03 7.98 4.47
N ARG A 80 -19.78 7.68 3.19
CA ARG A 80 -19.76 8.63 2.06
C ARG A 80 -18.74 9.77 2.20
N LEU A 81 -17.70 9.63 3.02
CA LEU A 81 -16.67 10.67 3.15
C LEU A 81 -15.74 10.77 1.92
N PHE A 82 -15.54 9.66 1.20
CA PHE A 82 -14.78 9.55 -0.06
C PHE A 82 -13.39 10.22 -0.10
N GLN A 83 -12.73 10.45 1.05
CA GLN A 83 -11.44 11.15 1.13
C GLN A 83 -10.35 10.47 0.30
N SER A 84 -10.19 9.14 0.42
CA SER A 84 -9.18 8.43 -0.38
C SER A 84 -9.42 8.51 -1.89
N TYR A 85 -10.68 8.59 -2.33
CA TYR A 85 -11.00 8.68 -3.76
C TYR A 85 -10.72 10.07 -4.31
N ASP A 86 -11.07 11.12 -3.56
CA ASP A 86 -10.71 12.50 -3.93
C ASP A 86 -9.18 12.66 -3.97
N ASN A 87 -8.48 12.10 -2.99
CA ASN A 87 -7.02 12.10 -2.95
C ASN A 87 -6.40 11.40 -4.17
N VAL A 88 -6.83 10.16 -4.49
CA VAL A 88 -6.35 9.42 -5.68
C VAL A 88 -6.70 10.15 -6.99
N SER A 89 -7.86 10.81 -7.07
CA SER A 89 -8.23 11.57 -8.28
C SER A 89 -7.32 12.76 -8.55
N ARG A 90 -6.67 13.30 -7.51
CA ARG A 90 -5.77 14.46 -7.58
C ARG A 90 -4.29 14.05 -7.55
N ASN A 91 -3.97 12.85 -7.05
CA ASN A 91 -2.61 12.34 -6.86
C ASN A 91 -2.62 10.78 -6.95
N PRO A 92 -2.62 10.22 -8.17
CA PRO A 92 -2.74 8.77 -8.42
C PRO A 92 -1.45 7.98 -8.17
#